data_AF-A0A9E3IKW2-F1
#
_entry.id   AF-A0A9E3IKW2-F1
#
_cell.length_a   1.000
_cell.length_b   1.000
_cell.length_c   1.000
_cell.angle_alpha   90.00
_cell.angle_beta   90.00
_cell.angle_gamma   90.00
#
_symmetry.space_group_name_H-M   'P 1'
#
loop_
_entity.id
_entity.type
_entity.pdbx_description
1 polymer ?
#
loop_
_entity_poly.entity_id
_entity_poly.type
_entity_poly.pdbx_seq_one_letter_code
_entity_poly.pdbx_strand_id
1 'polypeptide(L)' 'MLLCRRHHRLLHRDGWSHKLLPDTQLVVTTPDGRVLRSMPPGRPPPALPLE' A
#
# COMPACT_ATOMS: atom_id res chain seq x y z
N MET A 1 -0.68 10.66 -5.18
CA MET A 1 -1.31 9.34 -5.46
C MET A 1 -2.81 9.55 -5.55
N LEU A 2 -3.36 9.74 -6.75
CA LEU A 2 -4.82 9.81 -6.92
C LEU A 2 -5.34 8.40 -7.17
N LEU A 3 -5.87 7.78 -6.11
CA LEU A 3 -6.61 6.53 -6.22
C LEU A 3 -7.86 6.83 -7.05
N CYS A 4 -7.98 6.19 -8.22
CA CYS A 4 -9.15 6.40 -9.09
C CYS A 4 -10.43 5.85 -8.41
N ARG A 5 -11.61 6.28 -8.87
CA ARG A 5 -12.92 5.82 -8.34
C ARG A 5 -13.03 4.30 -8.20
N ARG A 6 -12.44 3.55 -9.15
CA ARG A 6 -12.40 2.08 -9.12
C ARG A 6 -11.60 1.56 -7.92
N HIS A 7 -10.44 2.14 -7.65
CA HIS A 7 -9.62 1.77 -6.49
C HIS A 7 -10.33 2.08 -5.17
N HIS A 8 -10.98 3.25 -5.04
CA HIS A 8 -11.74 3.56 -3.83
C HIS A 8 -12.87 2.57 -3.59
N ARG A 9 -13.67 2.25 -4.61
CA ARG A 9 -14.74 1.24 -4.46
C ARG A 9 -14.22 -0.11 -4.02
N LEU A 10 -13.05 -0.51 -4.49
CA LEU A 10 -12.48 -1.81 -4.20
C LEU A 10 -11.89 -1.86 -2.78
N LEU A 11 -11.24 -0.80 -2.32
CA LEU A 11 -10.71 -0.72 -0.94
C LEU A 11 -11.78 -0.60 0.15
N HIS A 12 -13.01 -0.20 -0.21
CA HIS A 12 -14.15 -0.11 0.72
C HIS A 12 -15.06 -1.35 0.70
N ARG A 13 -14.67 -2.43 0.01
CA ARG A 13 -15.41 -3.71 0.02
C ARG A 13 -14.97 -4.58 1.19
N ASP A 14 -15.87 -5.44 1.64
CA ASP A 14 -15.58 -6.44 2.68
C ASP A 14 -14.34 -7.29 2.35
N GLY A 15 -13.55 -7.57 3.39
CA GLY A 15 -12.29 -8.32 3.31
C GLY A 15 -11.11 -7.52 2.77
N TRP A 16 -11.30 -6.32 2.22
CA TRP A 16 -10.19 -5.43 1.89
C TRP A 16 -9.83 -4.57 3.09
N SER A 17 -8.52 -4.40 3.31
CA SER A 17 -8.02 -3.44 4.31
C SER A 17 -6.79 -2.73 3.78
N HIS A 18 -6.53 -1.53 4.30
CA HIS A 18 -5.36 -0.75 3.92
C HIS A 18 -4.87 0.12 5.07
N LYS A 19 -3.56 0.38 5.09
CA LYS A 19 -2.92 1.31 6.02
C LYS A 19 -1.84 2.10 5.31
N LEU A 20 -1.76 3.40 5.63
CA LEU A 20 -0.63 4.23 5.26
C LEU A 20 0.37 4.19 6.43
N LEU A 21 1.59 3.75 6.16
CA LEU A 21 2.66 3.71 7.14
C LEU A 21 3.34 5.08 7.26
N PRO A 22 4.03 5.36 8.39
CA PRO A 22 4.75 6.62 8.59
C PRO A 22 5.82 6.89 7.54
N ASP A 23 6.36 5.85 6.92
CA ASP A 23 7.38 5.93 5.88
C ASP A 23 6.79 6.18 4.47
N THR A 24 5.53 6.60 4.40
CA THR A 24 4.74 6.87 3.18
C THR A 24 4.42 5.65 2.32
N GLN A 25 4.64 4.44 2.83
CA GLN A 25 4.23 3.22 2.17
C GLN A 25 2.74 2.95 2.38
N LEU A 26 1.99 2.76 1.29
CA LEU A 26 0.64 2.23 1.34
C LEU A 26 0.70 0.70 1.33
N VAL A 27 0.09 0.09 2.33
CA VAL A 27 -0.08 -1.36 2.42
C VAL A 27 -1.56 -1.68 2.23
N VAL A 28 -1.86 -2.60 1.33
CA VAL A 28 -3.21 -3.10 1.06
C VAL A 28 -3.22 -4.61 1.26
N THR A 29 -4.21 -5.12 1.99
CA THR A 29 -4.47 -6.55 2.14
C THR A 29 -5.75 -6.89 1.40
N THR A 30 -5.67 -7.88 0.51
CA THR A 30 -6.83 -8.41 -0.24
C THR A 30 -7.66 -9.36 0.63
N PRO A 31 -8.89 -9.71 0.25
CA PRO A 31 -9.74 -10.67 0.98
C PRO A 31 -9.12 -12.06 1.13
N ASP A 32 -8.26 -12.45 0.19
CA ASP A 32 -7.51 -13.71 0.21
C ASP A 32 -6.24 -13.64 1.08
N GLY A 33 -5.99 -12.50 1.72
CA GLY A 33 -4.83 -12.27 2.60
C GLY A 33 -3.56 -11.83 1.87
N ARG A 34 -3.59 -11.64 0.54
CA ARG A 34 -2.42 -11.16 -0.21
C ARG A 34 -2.10 -9.71 0.17
N VAL A 35 -0.82 -9.44 0.41
CA VAL A 35 -0.32 -8.10 0.74
C VAL A 35 0.29 -7.43 -0.48
N LEU A 36 -0.19 -6.23 -0.80
CA LEU A 36 0.31 -5.35 -1.85
C LEU A 36 0.90 -4.10 -1.20
N ARG A 37 2.08 -3.66 -1.68
CA ARG A 37 2.79 -2.49 -1.16
C ARG A 37 3.05 -1.52 -2.31
N SER A 38 2.76 -0.25 -2.10
CA SER A 38 3.12 0.82 -3.02
C SER A 38 3.76 1.99 -2.29
N MET A 39 4.63 2.71 -2.98
CA MET A 39 5.28 3.92 -2.47
C MET A 39 5.29 4.97 -3.58
N PRO A 40 5.41 6.26 -3.22
CA PRO A 40 5.65 7.30 -4.21
C PRO A 40 6.91 7.00 -5.03
N PRO A 41 6.90 7.25 -6.35
CA PRO A 41 8.11 7.15 -7.18
C PRO A 41 9.16 8.15 -6.70
N GLY A 42 10.45 7.81 -6.87
CA GLY A 42 11.57 8.67 -6.47
C GLY A 42 11.99 8.55 -5.01
N ARG A 43 11.30 7.74 -4.20
CA ARG A 43 11.81 7.38 -2.87
C ARG A 43 13.03 6.45 -3.02
N PRO A 44 14.19 6.78 -2.43
CA PRO A 44 15.32 5.85 -2.40
C PRO A 44 14.90 4.58 -1.66
N PRO A 45 15.40 3.39 -2.06
CA PRO A 45 15.17 2.17 -1.31
C PRO A 45 15.60 2.37 0.14
N PRO A 46 14.92 1.74 1.11
CA PRO A 46 15.37 1.79 2.50
C PRO A 46 16.84 1.34 2.55
N ALA A 47 17.66 2.06 3.32
CA ALA A 47 19.02 1.63 3.57
C ALA A 47 18.94 0.20 4.12
N LEU A 48 19.47 -0.77 3.37
CA LEU A 48 19.66 -2.12 3.89
C LEU A 48 20.62 -1.99 5.09
N PRO A 49 20.42 -2.75 6.19
CA PRO A 49 21.41 -2.79 7.25
C PRO A 49 22.79 -3.09 6.64
N LEU A 50 23.77 -2.23 6.95
CA LEU A 50 25.16 -2.57 6.69
C LEU A 50 25.52 -3.65 7.72
N GLU A 51 25.59 -4.90 7.26
CA GLU A 51 26.27 -5.98 7.97
C GLU A 51 27.79 -5.75 7.95
#